data_AF-A0A023FYD8-F1
#
_entry.id   AF-A0A023FYD8-F1
#
_cell.length_a   1.000
_cell.length_b   1.000
_cell.length_c   1.000
_cell.angle_alpha   90.00
_cell.angle_beta   90.00
_cell.angle_gamma   90.00
#
_symmetry.space_group_name_H-M   'P 1'
#
loop_
_entity.id
_entity.type
_entity.pdbx_description
1 polymer ?
#
loop_
_entity_poly.entity_id
_entity_poly.type
_entity_poly.pdbx_seq_one_letter_code
_entity_poly.pdbx_strand_id
1 'polypeptide(L)'
;MRCLLANGVVLLLVISMCVVRAYYYGGGQHSLDGVVQRRIRDSRWPHYFHRKRYRGEICQSSDDCFPWLCCVQRVHRTCQPMSWYGQRCGLGQIKGGCYWQHCPCVYGEDFCQRGFCQA
;
A
#
# COMPACT_ATOMS: atom_id res chain seq x y z
N MET A 1 -52.52 -15.76 -2.44
CA MET A 1 -51.88 -15.31 -1.17
C MET A 1 -50.53 -15.98 -0.88
N ARG A 2 -50.27 -17.23 -1.31
CA ARG A 2 -48.97 -17.93 -1.08
C ARG A 2 -47.78 -17.36 -1.89
N CYS A 3 -48.02 -16.84 -3.10
CA CYS A 3 -46.96 -16.29 -3.96
C CYS A 3 -46.38 -14.95 -3.47
N LEU A 4 -47.18 -14.13 -2.76
CA LEU A 4 -46.71 -12.84 -2.22
C LEU A 4 -45.74 -13.06 -1.05
N LEU A 5 -45.98 -14.09 -0.23
CA LEU A 5 -45.10 -14.47 0.87
C LEU A 5 -43.76 -15.01 0.35
N ALA A 6 -43.77 -15.81 -0.73
CA ALA A 6 -42.56 -16.32 -1.35
C ALA A 6 -41.66 -15.19 -1.90
N ASN A 7 -42.26 -14.19 -2.56
CA ASN A 7 -41.54 -13.03 -3.08
C ASN A 7 -40.95 -12.17 -1.95
N GLY A 8 -41.67 -12.03 -0.82
CA GLY A 8 -41.16 -11.33 0.36
C GLY A 8 -39.97 -12.02 1.01
N VAL A 9 -40.00 -13.36 1.11
CA VAL A 9 -38.88 -14.15 1.66
C VAL A 9 -37.65 -14.07 0.78
N VAL A 10 -37.81 -14.13 -0.55
CA VAL A 10 -36.69 -13.96 -1.50
C VAL A 10 -36.06 -12.58 -1.36
N LEU A 11 -36.87 -11.52 -1.23
CA LEU A 11 -36.36 -10.16 -1.03
C LEU A 11 -35.53 -10.04 0.25
N LEU A 12 -36.00 -10.65 1.35
CA LEU A 12 -35.28 -10.66 2.63
C LEU A 12 -33.94 -11.41 2.55
N LEU A 13 -33.90 -12.54 1.83
CA LEU A 13 -32.66 -13.28 1.60
C LEU A 13 -31.66 -12.49 0.76
N VAL A 14 -32.13 -11.79 -0.28
CA VAL A 14 -31.27 -10.92 -1.11
C VAL A 14 -30.73 -9.75 -0.29
N ILE A 15 -31.57 -9.08 0.51
CA ILE A 15 -31.13 -7.98 1.39
C ILE A 15 -30.11 -8.50 2.41
N SER A 16 -30.37 -9.65 3.03
CA SER A 16 -29.43 -10.28 3.97
C SER A 16 -28.08 -10.58 3.31
N MET A 17 -28.08 -11.17 2.11
CA MET A 17 -26.85 -11.42 1.35
C MET A 17 -26.13 -10.13 0.95
N CYS A 18 -26.84 -9.07 0.61
CA CYS A 18 -26.25 -7.76 0.30
C CYS A 18 -25.62 -7.12 1.55
N VAL A 19 -26.27 -7.20 2.71
CA VAL A 19 -25.73 -6.67 3.97
C VAL A 19 -24.53 -7.48 4.44
N VAL A 20 -24.60 -8.81 4.38
CA VAL A 20 -23.46 -9.69 4.70
C VAL A 20 -22.29 -9.40 3.76
N ARG A 21 -22.52 -9.27 2.45
CA ARG A 21 -21.48 -8.85 1.51
C ARG A 21 -20.91 -7.48 1.83
N ALA A 22 -21.74 -6.48 2.13
CA ALA A 22 -21.25 -5.15 2.51
C ALA A 22 -20.42 -5.20 3.81
N TYR A 23 -20.80 -6.04 4.77
CA TYR A 23 -20.05 -6.21 6.02
C TYR A 23 -18.71 -6.92 5.78
N TYR A 24 -18.67 -7.98 4.98
CA TYR A 24 -17.44 -8.74 4.70
C TYR A 24 -16.53 -8.08 3.67
N TYR A 25 -17.06 -7.43 2.63
CA TYR A 25 -16.29 -6.77 1.58
C TYR A 25 -16.05 -5.27 1.86
N GLY A 26 -16.78 -4.65 2.79
CA GLY A 26 -16.60 -3.24 3.16
C GLY A 26 -15.40 -2.98 4.09
N GLY A 27 -14.81 -4.02 4.69
CA GLY A 27 -13.68 -3.92 5.62
C GLY A 27 -12.29 -4.22 5.03
N GLY A 28 -12.20 -4.59 3.75
CA GLY A 28 -10.96 -5.07 3.13
C GLY A 28 -9.99 -3.99 2.63
N GLN A 29 -10.32 -2.71 2.81
CA GLN A 29 -9.40 -1.59 2.60
C GLN A 29 -9.14 -0.91 3.94
N HIS A 30 -8.58 -1.64 4.90
CA HIS A 30 -7.74 -0.99 5.90
C HIS A 30 -6.56 -0.36 5.17
N SER A 31 -6.78 0.90 4.82
CA SER A 31 -5.88 1.82 4.18
C SER A 31 -4.65 2.04 5.08
N LEU A 32 -3.68 1.13 5.01
CA LEU A 32 -2.31 1.34 5.53
C LEU A 32 -1.59 2.48 4.79
N ASP A 33 -2.25 3.16 3.86
CA ASP A 33 -1.83 4.47 3.36
C ASP A 33 -1.77 5.54 4.46
N GLY A 34 -2.42 5.34 5.61
CA GLY A 34 -2.42 6.28 6.72
C GLY A 34 -1.10 6.37 7.50
N VAL A 35 -0.29 5.30 7.51
CA VAL A 35 1.01 5.25 8.23
C VAL A 35 2.19 5.60 7.34
N VAL A 36 2.05 5.44 6.02
CA VAL A 36 3.10 5.79 5.05
C VAL A 36 3.13 7.30 4.87
N GLN A 37 4.16 7.97 5.39
CA GLN A 37 4.31 9.42 5.22
C GLN A 37 4.71 9.74 3.77
N ARG A 38 3.74 10.08 2.91
CA ARG A 38 4.02 10.58 1.56
C ARG A 38 4.34 12.06 1.56
N ARG A 39 5.00 12.54 0.50
CA ARG A 39 5.20 13.99 0.31
C ARG A 39 3.82 14.67 0.17
N ILE A 40 3.60 15.75 0.92
CA ILE A 40 2.41 16.60 0.75
C ILE A 40 2.43 17.12 -0.70
N ARG A 41 1.45 16.68 -1.49
CA ARG A 41 1.31 17.09 -2.88
C ARG A 41 0.71 18.49 -2.90
N ASP A 42 1.56 19.51 -2.85
CA ASP A 42 1.12 20.89 -2.97
C ASP A 42 0.82 21.18 -4.45
N SER A 43 -0.47 21.41 -4.76
CA SER A 43 -1.00 21.61 -6.11
C SER A 43 -0.42 22.84 -6.83
N ARG A 44 0.32 23.69 -6.11
CA ARG A 44 0.99 24.90 -6.63
C ARG A 44 2.31 24.63 -7.36
N TRP A 45 2.83 23.41 -7.32
CA TRP A 45 4.09 23.10 -7.99
C TRP A 45 3.82 22.72 -9.46
N PRO A 46 4.33 23.51 -10.41
CA PRO A 46 4.09 23.27 -11.83
C PRO A 46 4.65 21.90 -12.19
N HIS A 47 3.99 21.25 -13.15
CA HIS A 47 4.17 19.87 -13.63
C HIS A 47 5.59 19.43 -14.07
N TYR A 48 6.64 20.17 -13.70
CA TYR A 48 8.05 19.97 -14.07
C TYR A 48 8.83 18.95 -13.20
N PHE A 49 8.15 18.21 -12.31
CA PHE A 49 8.70 17.09 -11.54
C PHE A 49 7.61 15.99 -11.55
N HIS A 50 7.81 14.75 -12.00
CA HIS A 50 8.94 13.86 -11.82
C HIS A 50 8.91 12.79 -12.92
N ARG A 51 9.93 12.74 -13.77
CA ARG A 51 10.27 11.45 -14.39
C ARG A 51 10.45 10.46 -13.25
N LYS A 52 9.66 9.40 -13.24
CA LYS A 52 9.82 8.33 -12.25
C LYS A 52 11.25 7.83 -12.33
N ARG A 53 11.89 7.74 -11.17
CA ARG A 53 13.29 7.38 -11.02
C ARG A 53 13.45 5.87 -11.08
N TYR A 54 14.41 5.42 -11.87
CA TYR A 54 14.72 4.00 -12.04
C TYR A 54 15.66 3.52 -10.93
N ARG A 55 15.88 2.20 -10.87
CA ARG A 55 16.77 1.56 -9.90
C ARG A 55 18.16 2.20 -9.93
N GLY A 56 18.68 2.57 -8.76
CA GLY A 56 20.00 3.18 -8.58
C GLY A 56 20.03 4.70 -8.75
N GLU A 57 18.97 5.31 -9.30
CA GLU A 57 18.91 6.77 -9.41
C GLU A 57 18.66 7.44 -8.06
N ILE A 58 19.14 8.68 -7.93
CA ILE A 58 18.98 9.47 -6.72
C ILE A 58 17.51 9.88 -6.54
N CYS A 59 17.00 9.68 -5.32
CA CYS A 59 15.62 10.00 -4.94
C CYS A 59 15.58 10.85 -3.67
N GLN A 60 14.53 11.65 -3.51
CA GLN A 60 14.26 12.38 -2.28
C GLN A 60 13.17 11.71 -1.43
N SER A 61 12.17 11.11 -2.09
CA SER A 61 11.08 10.31 -1.52
C SER A 61 10.81 9.08 -2.40
N SER A 62 10.18 8.04 -1.84
CA SER A 62 9.67 6.89 -2.60
C SER A 62 8.64 7.30 -3.66
N ASP A 63 7.97 8.45 -3.50
CA ASP A 63 7.09 9.03 -4.52
C ASP A 63 7.82 9.38 -5.83
N ASP A 64 9.15 9.60 -5.76
CA ASP A 64 9.96 9.88 -6.93
C ASP A 64 10.27 8.59 -7.74
N CYS A 65 10.24 7.42 -7.09
CA CYS A 65 10.60 6.14 -7.69
C CYS A 65 9.42 5.46 -8.40
N PHE A 66 9.71 4.51 -9.30
CA PHE A 66 8.69 3.63 -9.89
C PHE A 66 7.93 2.82 -8.82
N PRO A 67 6.67 2.41 -9.06
CA PRO A 67 5.81 1.77 -8.04
C PRO A 67 6.39 0.53 -7.35
N TRP A 68 7.28 -0.22 -8.02
CA TRP A 68 7.94 -1.43 -7.48
C TRP A 68 9.28 -1.15 -6.79
N LEU A 69 9.61 0.14 -6.64
CA LEU A 69 10.84 0.63 -6.03
C LEU A 69 10.50 1.49 -4.82
N CYS A 70 11.41 1.55 -3.86
CA CYS A 70 11.36 2.48 -2.75
C CYS A 70 12.63 3.32 -2.68
N CYS A 71 12.57 4.48 -2.03
CA CYS A 71 13.76 5.30 -1.81
C CYS A 71 14.49 4.83 -0.55
N VAL A 72 15.71 4.32 -0.70
CA VAL A 72 16.50 3.80 0.42
C VAL A 72 17.64 4.75 0.77
N GLN A 73 17.73 5.11 2.04
CA GLN A 73 18.86 5.84 2.62
C GLN A 73 19.97 4.86 3.02
N ARG A 74 21.11 4.96 2.34
CA ARG A 74 22.41 4.40 2.76
C ARG A 74 23.40 5.55 2.91
N VAL A 75 24.51 5.53 2.17
CA VAL A 75 25.40 6.69 1.99
C VAL A 75 24.68 7.78 1.20
N HIS A 76 24.02 7.39 0.10
CA HIS A 76 23.16 8.24 -0.71
C HIS A 76 21.75 7.64 -0.78
N ARG A 77 20.76 8.49 -1.05
CA ARG A 77 19.38 8.07 -1.29
C ARG A 77 19.24 7.59 -2.71
N THR A 78 18.83 6.34 -2.89
CA THR A 78 18.62 5.78 -4.24
C THR A 78 17.38 4.91 -4.31
N CYS A 79 16.76 4.83 -5.49
CA CYS A 79 15.64 3.93 -5.72
C CYS A 79 16.14 2.48 -5.74
N GLN A 80 15.57 1.63 -4.89
CA GLN A 80 15.91 0.22 -4.75
C GLN A 80 14.66 -0.64 -4.90
N PRO A 81 14.78 -1.90 -5.35
CA PRO A 81 13.63 -2.80 -5.46
C PRO A 81 13.02 -3.08 -4.09
N MET A 82 11.70 -3.23 -4.07
CA MET A 82 10.99 -3.79 -2.92
C MET A 82 11.49 -5.20 -2.58
N SER A 83 11.34 -5.58 -1.32
CA SER A 83 11.82 -6.87 -0.82
C SER A 83 10.80 -7.98 -1.09
N TRP A 84 11.25 -9.07 -1.69
CA TRP A 84 10.46 -10.28 -1.91
C TRP A 84 10.52 -11.21 -0.71
N TYR A 85 9.66 -12.23 -0.71
CA TYR A 85 9.66 -13.28 0.31
C TYR A 85 11.07 -13.85 0.56
N GLY A 86 11.45 -14.00 1.83
CA GLY A 86 12.78 -14.41 2.27
C GLY A 86 13.87 -13.34 2.20
N GLN A 87 13.61 -12.17 1.59
CA GLN A 87 14.58 -11.08 1.52
C GLN A 87 14.52 -10.19 2.77
N ARG A 88 15.61 -9.47 3.02
CA ARG A 88 15.68 -8.49 4.12
C ARG A 88 14.74 -7.32 3.85
N CYS A 89 14.02 -6.87 4.86
CA CYS A 89 13.09 -5.75 4.79
C CYS A 89 13.38 -4.69 5.85
N GLY A 90 12.97 -3.46 5.57
CA GLY A 90 12.95 -2.37 6.54
C GLY A 90 11.65 -2.37 7.35
N LEU A 91 11.74 -2.17 8.65
CA LEU A 91 10.58 -2.18 9.57
C LEU A 91 9.73 -0.90 9.51
N GLY A 92 10.17 0.12 8.76
CA GLY A 92 9.39 1.33 8.63
C GLY A 92 10.09 2.45 7.89
N GLN A 93 9.28 3.43 7.55
CA GLN A 93 9.71 4.62 6.84
C GLN A 93 10.38 5.63 7.79
N ILE A 94 11.53 6.17 7.39
CA ILE A 94 12.14 7.34 8.01
C ILE A 94 11.53 8.63 7.46
N LYS A 95 11.74 9.75 8.17
CA LYS A 95 11.19 11.06 7.80
C LYS A 95 11.47 11.42 6.34
N GLY A 96 10.41 11.77 5.61
CA GLY A 96 10.50 12.25 4.23
C GLY A 96 10.32 11.18 3.15
N GLY A 97 9.66 10.05 3.43
CA GLY A 97 9.28 9.12 2.36
C GLY A 97 10.33 8.05 2.03
N CYS A 98 11.35 7.86 2.88
CA CYS A 98 12.49 6.98 2.60
C CYS A 98 12.57 5.82 3.59
N TYR A 99 13.35 4.78 3.26
CA TYR A 99 13.56 3.61 4.12
C TYR A 99 15.02 3.46 4.52
N TRP A 100 15.26 2.95 5.73
CA TRP A 100 16.61 2.70 6.22
C TRP A 100 17.13 1.34 5.73
N GLN A 101 18.24 1.35 4.98
CA GLN A 101 18.98 0.18 4.45
C GLN A 101 18.24 -0.74 3.45
N HIS A 102 16.96 -1.06 3.70
CA HIS A 102 16.16 -2.01 2.93
C HIS A 102 14.76 -1.44 2.66
N CYS A 103 14.17 -1.85 1.54
CA CYS A 103 12.78 -1.54 1.23
C CYS A 103 11.81 -2.36 2.08
N PRO A 104 10.54 -1.95 2.15
CA PRO A 104 9.48 -2.79 2.70
C PRO A 104 9.23 -3.99 1.78
N CYS A 105 8.49 -4.97 2.30
CA CYS A 105 8.09 -6.11 1.49
C CYS A 105 7.08 -5.69 0.43
N VAL A 106 7.08 -6.37 -0.72
CA VAL A 106 6.13 -6.12 -1.83
C VAL A 106 4.67 -6.22 -1.37
N TYR A 107 4.40 -7.09 -0.39
CA TYR A 107 3.06 -7.32 0.16
C TYR A 107 2.69 -6.40 1.34
N GLY A 108 3.60 -5.52 1.78
CA GLY A 108 3.38 -4.57 2.89
C GLY A 108 4.37 -4.73 4.05
N GLU A 109 4.35 -3.78 4.98
CA GLU A 109 5.29 -3.75 6.13
C GLU A 109 4.97 -4.82 7.20
N ASP A 110 3.71 -5.24 7.33
CA ASP A 110 3.27 -6.25 8.30
C ASP A 110 3.86 -7.65 8.03
N PHE A 111 4.32 -7.88 6.80
CA PHE A 111 5.04 -9.09 6.40
C PHE A 111 6.52 -9.06 6.76
N CYS A 112 7.03 -7.93 7.24
CA CYS A 112 8.42 -7.79 7.66
C CYS A 112 8.63 -8.32 9.08
N GLN A 113 8.80 -9.63 9.23
CA GLN A 113 9.01 -10.28 10.51
C GLN A 113 10.50 -10.54 10.76
N ARG A 114 11.01 -10.04 11.89
CA ARG A 114 12.42 -10.18 12.30
C ARG A 114 13.42 -9.68 11.22
N GLY A 115 13.01 -8.69 10.43
CA GLY A 115 13.82 -8.12 9.36
C GLY A 115 13.83 -8.91 8.06
N PHE A 116 12.91 -9.89 7.89
CA PHE A 116 12.74 -10.66 6.66
C PHE A 116 11.27 -10.68 6.22
N CYS A 117 11.03 -10.69 4.91
CA CYS A 117 9.69 -10.86 4.36
C CYS A 117 9.23 -12.30 4.54
N GLN A 118 8.19 -12.50 5.34
CA GLN A 118 7.59 -13.79 5.65
C GLN A 118 6.09 -13.72 5.35
N ALA A 119 5.40 -14.86 5.31
CA ALA A 119 3.98 -14.97 5.05
C ALA A 119 3.20 -15.14 6.35
#